data_AF-A0A812XUL1-F1
#
_entry.id   AF-A0A812XUL1-F1
#
_cell.length_a   1.000
_cell.length_b   1.000
_cell.length_c   1.000
_cell.angle_alpha   90.00
_cell.angle_beta   90.00
_cell.angle_gamma   90.00
#
_symmetry.space_group_name_H-M   'P 1'
#
loop_
_entity.id
_entity.type
_entity.pdbx_description
1 polymer ?
#
loop_
_entity_poly.entity_id
_entity_poly.type
_entity_poly.pdbx_seq_one_letter_code
_entity_poly.pdbx_strand_id
1 'polypeptide(L)'
;VNKVQSQITEKKKASKGQDKCEDLLQQKTALEGEATDIEKVVEETQAKRDKLLGAIGNLVHDSVPVSQDEDKDNKVVATWGIPRSFEGKTYQANGFRPHFELLEMIGAVEFDAGLEASPALA
;
A
#
# COMPACT_ATOMS: atom_id res chain seq x y z
N VAL A 1 -32.28 -16.66 2.27
CA VAL A 1 -33.39 -15.88 1.65
C VAL A 1 -34.21 -16.69 0.63
N ASN A 2 -33.63 -17.17 -0.48
CA ASN A 2 -34.39 -17.80 -1.58
C ASN A 2 -35.21 -19.04 -1.17
N LYS A 3 -34.66 -19.92 -0.32
CA LYS A 3 -35.37 -21.10 0.18
C LYS A 3 -36.62 -20.74 1.01
N VAL A 4 -36.53 -19.70 1.85
CA VAL A 4 -37.65 -19.19 2.66
C VAL A 4 -38.70 -18.53 1.75
N GLN A 5 -38.27 -17.81 0.71
CA GLN A 5 -39.15 -17.25 -0.31
C GLN A 5 -39.97 -18.35 -1.02
N SER A 6 -39.34 -19.47 -1.42
CA SER A 6 -40.04 -20.61 -2.01
C SER A 6 -41.09 -21.21 -1.07
N GLN A 7 -40.75 -21.37 0.22
CA GLN A 7 -41.69 -21.88 1.24
C GLN A 7 -42.88 -20.96 1.49
N ILE A 8 -42.68 -19.64 1.42
CA ILE A 8 -43.79 -18.65 1.49
C ILE A 8 -44.73 -18.82 0.30
N THR A 9 -44.18 -18.98 -0.91
CA THR A 9 -44.98 -19.17 -2.14
C THR A 9 -45.78 -20.47 -2.10
N GLU A 10 -45.18 -21.57 -1.63
CA GLU A 10 -45.84 -22.87 -1.47
C GLU A 10 -46.96 -22.81 -0.42
N LYS A 11 -46.69 -22.23 0.76
CA LYS A 11 -47.69 -22.10 1.82
C LYS A 11 -48.86 -21.21 1.40
N LYS A 12 -48.61 -20.05 0.77
CA LYS A 12 -49.68 -19.18 0.25
C LYS A 12 -50.54 -19.86 -0.82
N LYS A 13 -49.94 -20.71 -1.66
CA LYS A 13 -50.66 -21.49 -2.68
C LYS A 13 -51.52 -22.60 -2.05
N ALA A 14 -51.01 -23.27 -1.01
CA ALA A 14 -51.74 -24.32 -0.30
C ALA A 14 -52.91 -23.80 0.54
N SER A 15 -52.78 -22.62 1.14
CA SER A 15 -53.82 -22.00 1.99
C SER A 15 -54.81 -21.09 1.23
N LYS A 16 -54.79 -21.08 -0.11
CA LYS A 16 -55.58 -20.16 -0.97
C LYS A 16 -55.48 -18.69 -0.55
N GLY A 17 -54.35 -18.28 0.03
CA GLY A 17 -54.11 -16.93 0.52
C GLY A 17 -54.71 -16.56 1.89
N GLN A 18 -55.31 -17.51 2.62
CA GLN A 18 -55.86 -17.23 3.96
C GLN A 18 -54.79 -17.16 5.06
N ASP A 19 -53.64 -17.81 4.88
CA ASP A 19 -52.55 -17.80 5.85
C ASP A 19 -51.49 -16.75 5.49
N LYS A 20 -51.30 -15.75 6.35
CA LYS A 20 -50.40 -14.62 6.10
C LYS A 20 -48.93 -14.99 6.15
N CYS A 21 -48.58 -16.16 6.70
CA CYS A 21 -47.19 -16.63 6.83
C CYS A 21 -46.27 -15.58 7.50
N GLU A 22 -46.76 -14.89 8.53
CA GLU A 22 -46.03 -13.80 9.22
C GLU A 22 -44.67 -14.25 9.75
N ASP A 23 -44.55 -15.45 10.33
CA ASP A 23 -43.28 -15.99 10.82
C ASP A 23 -42.23 -16.17 9.72
N LEU A 24 -42.64 -16.66 8.54
CA LEU A 24 -41.73 -16.87 7.42
C LEU A 24 -41.33 -15.54 6.76
N LEU A 25 -42.24 -14.55 6.75
CA LEU A 25 -41.93 -13.20 6.29
C LEU A 25 -40.94 -12.52 7.23
N GLN A 26 -41.12 -12.63 8.55
CA GLN A 26 -40.16 -12.13 9.54
C GLN A 26 -38.79 -12.82 9.40
N GLN A 27 -38.78 -14.14 9.22
CA GLN A 27 -37.55 -14.89 8.99
C GLN A 27 -36.85 -14.46 7.70
N LYS A 28 -37.60 -14.17 6.64
CA LYS A 28 -37.05 -13.65 5.39
C LYS A 28 -36.40 -12.28 5.59
N THR A 29 -37.10 -11.34 6.25
CA THR A 29 -36.58 -10.01 6.53
C THR A 29 -35.34 -10.05 7.43
N ALA A 30 -35.33 -10.94 8.43
CA ALA A 30 -34.16 -11.14 9.29
C ALA A 30 -32.95 -11.66 8.49
N LEU A 31 -33.15 -12.64 7.61
CA LEU A 31 -32.09 -13.18 6.74
C LEU A 31 -31.61 -12.16 5.68
N GLU A 32 -32.49 -11.28 5.21
CA GLU A 32 -32.11 -10.17 4.32
C GLU A 32 -31.27 -9.12 5.07
N GLY A 33 -31.63 -8.79 6.32
CA GLY A 33 -30.83 -7.91 7.19
C GLY A 33 -29.44 -8.49 7.48
N GLU A 34 -29.38 -9.75 7.90
CA GLU A 34 -28.11 -10.45 8.16
C GLU A 34 -27.23 -10.52 6.90
N ALA A 35 -27.82 -10.74 5.72
CA ALA A 35 -27.09 -10.72 4.46
C ALA A 35 -26.46 -9.34 4.20
N THR A 36 -27.21 -8.25 4.39
CA THR A 36 -26.67 -6.89 4.19
C THR A 36 -25.57 -6.53 5.19
N ASP A 37 -25.63 -7.04 6.41
CA ASP A 37 -24.57 -6.80 7.40
C ASP A 37 -23.32 -7.63 7.09
N ILE A 38 -23.47 -8.87 6.62
CA ILE A 38 -22.35 -9.69 6.14
C ILE A 38 -21.67 -9.04 4.93
N GLU A 39 -22.44 -8.48 3.98
CA GLU A 39 -21.88 -7.78 2.81
C GLU A 39 -20.97 -6.62 3.22
N LYS A 40 -21.39 -5.79 4.19
CA LYS A 40 -20.54 -4.71 4.74
C LYS A 40 -19.27 -5.25 5.37
N VAL A 41 -19.37 -6.32 6.16
CA VAL A 41 -18.21 -6.97 6.80
C VAL A 41 -17.24 -7.50 5.74
N VAL A 42 -17.76 -8.07 4.65
CA VAL A 42 -16.93 -8.56 3.53
C VAL A 42 -16.18 -7.40 2.88
N GLU A 43 -16.86 -6.30 2.55
CA GLU A 43 -16.22 -5.11 1.94
C GLU A 43 -15.12 -4.54 2.85
N GLU A 44 -15.41 -4.36 4.14
CA GLU A 44 -14.43 -3.87 5.11
C GLU A 44 -13.23 -4.81 5.26
N THR A 45 -13.49 -6.11 5.34
CA THR A 45 -12.44 -7.12 5.53
C THR A 45 -11.59 -7.26 4.29
N GLN A 46 -12.19 -7.16 3.10
CA GLN A 46 -11.51 -7.15 1.83
C GLN A 46 -10.60 -5.92 1.69
N ALA A 47 -11.11 -4.72 2.02
CA ALA A 47 -10.30 -3.51 2.02
C ALA A 47 -9.12 -3.59 3.00
N LYS A 48 -9.35 -4.15 4.20
CA LYS A 48 -8.29 -4.41 5.20
C LYS A 48 -7.25 -5.39 4.68
N ARG A 49 -7.69 -6.51 4.07
CA ARG A 49 -6.81 -7.51 3.46
C ARG A 49 -5.95 -6.88 2.36
N ASP A 50 -6.56 -6.16 1.43
CA ASP A 50 -5.85 -5.60 0.28
C ASP A 50 -4.82 -4.54 0.71
N LYS A 51 -5.15 -3.75 1.73
CA LYS A 51 -4.20 -2.83 2.38
C LYS A 51 -3.01 -3.56 3.00
N LEU A 52 -3.26 -4.66 3.71
CA LEU A 52 -2.19 -5.44 4.35
C LEU A 52 -1.33 -6.17 3.33
N LEU A 53 -1.93 -6.72 2.26
CA LEU A 53 -1.20 -7.36 1.18
C LEU A 53 -0.26 -6.37 0.46
N GLY A 54 -0.70 -5.12 0.27
CA GLY A 54 0.14 -4.08 -0.32
C GLY A 54 1.33 -3.65 0.55
N ALA A 55 1.34 -3.97 1.85
CA ALA A 55 2.45 -3.71 2.74
C ALA A 55 3.51 -4.83 2.73
N ILE A 56 3.22 -5.97 2.11
CA ILE A 56 4.16 -7.09 2.01
C ILE A 56 5.12 -6.82 0.86
N GLY A 57 6.41 -6.73 1.16
CA GLY A 57 7.46 -6.59 0.16
C GLY A 57 7.58 -7.81 -0.75
N ASN A 58 8.28 -7.64 -1.87
CA ASN A 58 8.53 -8.74 -2.80
C ASN A 58 9.35 -9.87 -2.14
N LEU A 59 9.10 -11.10 -2.60
CA LEU A 59 9.97 -12.23 -2.29
C LEU A 59 11.30 -12.03 -3.00
N VAL A 60 12.39 -12.10 -2.23
CA VAL A 60 13.76 -12.00 -2.74
C VAL A 60 14.26 -13.38 -3.17
N HIS A 61 15.19 -13.40 -4.13
CA HIS A 61 15.81 -14.64 -4.60
C HIS A 61 16.79 -15.19 -3.55
N ASP A 62 16.97 -16.52 -3.51
CA ASP A 62 17.84 -17.22 -2.54
C ASP A 62 19.31 -16.76 -2.57
N SER A 63 19.74 -16.13 -3.66
CA SER A 63 21.10 -15.58 -3.79
C SER A 63 21.29 -14.22 -3.12
N VAL A 64 20.23 -13.55 -2.69
CA VAL A 64 20.30 -12.23 -2.06
C VAL A 64 20.84 -12.41 -0.63
N PRO A 65 21.91 -11.70 -0.24
CA PRO A 65 22.43 -11.77 1.11
C PRO A 65 21.36 -11.35 2.13
N VAL A 66 21.23 -12.10 3.21
CA VAL A 66 20.43 -11.66 4.36
C VAL A 66 21.15 -10.49 5.00
N SER A 67 20.54 -9.32 4.99
CA SER A 67 21.11 -8.08 5.50
C SER A 67 20.20 -7.45 6.55
N GLN A 68 20.81 -6.86 7.57
CA GLN A 68 20.22 -5.94 8.54
C GLN A 68 20.96 -4.59 8.57
N ASP A 69 22.15 -4.53 7.98
CA ASP A 69 23.02 -3.36 7.94
C ASP A 69 23.68 -3.25 6.56
N GLU A 70 23.51 -2.09 5.93
CA GLU A 70 24.00 -1.83 4.57
C GLU A 70 25.54 -1.82 4.48
N ASP A 71 26.24 -1.39 5.54
CA ASP A 71 27.69 -1.30 5.55
C ASP A 71 28.34 -2.67 5.80
N LYS A 72 27.69 -3.53 6.59
CA LYS A 72 28.23 -4.84 6.97
C LYS A 72 27.86 -5.96 6.00
N ASP A 73 26.64 -5.95 5.47
CA ASP A 73 26.08 -7.13 4.82
C ASP A 73 26.03 -7.01 3.29
N ASN A 74 26.17 -5.80 2.74
CA ASN A 74 26.22 -5.62 1.29
C ASN A 74 27.51 -6.20 0.70
N LYS A 75 27.35 -7.03 -0.33
CA LYS A 75 28.48 -7.68 -1.01
C LYS A 75 28.87 -6.92 -2.26
N VAL A 76 30.13 -6.46 -2.33
CA VAL A 76 30.71 -5.93 -3.56
C VAL A 76 31.03 -7.09 -4.51
N VAL A 77 30.37 -7.12 -5.66
CA VAL A 77 30.53 -8.18 -6.67
C VAL A 77 31.62 -7.87 -7.70
N ALA A 78 31.84 -6.59 -7.98
CA ALA A 78 32.87 -6.12 -8.90
C ALA A 78 33.19 -4.65 -8.61
N THR A 79 34.43 -4.25 -8.89
CA THR A 79 34.86 -2.85 -8.89
C THR A 79 35.52 -2.53 -10.22
N TRP A 80 35.41 -1.28 -10.67
CA TRP A 80 36.00 -0.85 -11.93
C TRP A 80 36.60 0.55 -11.81
N GLY A 81 37.79 0.73 -12.41
CA GLY A 81 38.57 1.96 -12.29
C GLY A 81 39.25 2.12 -10.93
N ILE A 82 39.88 3.28 -10.73
CA ILE A 82 40.53 3.66 -9.47
C ILE A 82 39.99 5.05 -9.10
N PRO A 83 39.37 5.22 -7.91
CA PRO A 83 38.94 6.54 -7.44
C PRO A 83 40.10 7.54 -7.46
N ARG A 84 39.83 8.77 -7.89
CA ARG A 84 40.84 9.83 -7.92
C ARG A 84 41.40 10.08 -6.52
N SER A 85 42.73 10.18 -6.38
CA SER A 85 43.35 10.59 -5.11
C SER A 85 43.07 12.07 -4.81
N PHE A 86 42.69 12.35 -3.57
CA PHE A 86 42.49 13.69 -3.02
C PHE A 86 43.46 13.97 -1.85
N GLU A 87 44.61 13.31 -1.80
CA GLU A 87 45.64 13.58 -0.78
C GLU A 87 46.00 15.07 -0.72
N GLY A 88 46.06 15.60 0.49
CA GLY A 88 46.35 17.02 0.75
C GLY A 88 45.20 17.98 0.44
N LYS A 89 44.01 17.49 0.08
CA LYS A 89 42.79 18.31 -0.08
C LYS A 89 41.89 18.13 1.14
N THR A 90 41.40 19.24 1.67
CA THR A 90 40.42 19.26 2.77
C THR A 90 39.08 19.77 2.26
N TYR A 91 38.01 19.56 3.03
CA TYR A 91 36.69 20.12 2.74
C TYR A 91 36.79 21.62 2.44
N GLN A 92 36.21 22.03 1.31
CA GLN A 92 36.23 23.40 0.76
C GLN A 92 37.61 23.95 0.34
N ALA A 93 38.66 23.11 0.30
CA ALA A 93 39.98 23.48 -0.20
C ALA A 93 40.29 22.84 -1.56
N ASN A 94 41.01 23.56 -2.43
CA ASN A 94 41.72 23.08 -3.62
C ASN A 94 40.99 21.97 -4.44
N GLY A 95 39.70 22.16 -4.71
CA GLY A 95 38.89 21.28 -5.57
C GLY A 95 38.25 20.09 -4.89
N PHE A 96 38.13 20.07 -3.55
CA PHE A 96 37.29 19.12 -2.81
C PHE A 96 36.05 19.84 -2.24
N ARG A 97 35.02 19.92 -3.08
CA ARG A 97 33.68 20.43 -2.73
C ARG A 97 32.64 19.41 -3.16
N PRO A 98 31.52 19.27 -2.42
CA PRO A 98 30.44 18.40 -2.82
C PRO A 98 29.78 18.92 -4.10
N HIS A 99 29.07 18.05 -4.81
CA HIS A 99 28.50 18.37 -6.12
C HIS A 99 27.52 19.56 -6.06
N PHE A 100 26.74 19.71 -4.99
CA PHE A 100 25.76 20.79 -4.87
C PHE A 100 26.41 22.18 -4.77
N GLU A 101 27.48 22.34 -3.99
CA GLU A 101 28.24 23.61 -3.92
C GLU A 101 28.86 23.92 -5.29
N LEU A 102 29.40 22.91 -5.98
CA LEU A 102 29.98 23.11 -7.31
C LEU A 102 28.95 23.57 -8.32
N LEU A 103 27.72 23.01 -8.28
CA LEU A 103 26.63 23.38 -9.17
C LEU A 103 26.14 24.82 -8.92
N GLU A 104 26.06 25.23 -7.67
CA GLU A 104 25.73 26.61 -7.28
C GLU A 104 26.83 27.58 -7.73
N MET A 105 28.11 27.25 -7.48
CA MET A 105 29.25 28.09 -7.88
C MET A 105 29.35 28.33 -9.39
N ILE A 106 28.93 27.36 -10.22
CA ILE A 106 28.90 27.51 -11.68
C ILE A 106 27.59 28.11 -12.20
N GLY A 107 26.63 28.42 -11.32
CA GLY A 107 25.32 28.95 -11.68
C GLY A 107 24.40 27.93 -12.38
N ALA A 108 24.64 26.63 -12.19
CA ALA A 108 23.83 25.57 -12.77
C ALA A 108 22.58 25.22 -11.93
N VAL A 109 22.61 25.52 -10.63
CA VAL A 109 21.49 25.31 -9.70
C VAL A 109 21.37 26.52 -8.78
N GLU A 110 20.14 26.91 -8.47
CA GLU A 110 19.80 27.97 -7.51
C GLU A 110 18.83 27.40 -6.47
N PHE A 111 19.33 27.14 -5.26
CA PHE A 111 18.55 26.47 -4.22
C PHE A 111 17.53 27.39 -3.56
N ASP A 112 17.88 28.66 -3.32
CA ASP A 112 17.00 29.64 -2.67
C ASP A 112 15.79 29.96 -3.55
N ALA A 113 16.00 30.24 -4.84
CA ALA A 113 14.91 30.44 -5.79
C ALA A 113 14.05 29.17 -5.96
N GLY A 114 14.67 27.98 -5.87
CA GLY A 114 13.95 26.70 -5.89
C GLY A 114 13.01 26.54 -4.70
N LEU A 115 13.45 26.93 -3.50
CA LEU A 115 12.66 26.94 -2.28
C LEU A 115 11.50 27.95 -2.38
N GLU A 116 11.77 29.16 -2.89
CA GLU A 116 10.74 30.19 -3.09
C GLU A 116 9.68 29.77 -4.12
N ALA A 117 10.09 29.12 -5.21
CA ALA A 117 9.19 28.66 -6.26
C ALA A 117 8.38 27.42 -5.87
N SER A 118 8.86 26.61 -4.91
CA SER A 118 8.21 25.38 -4.47
C SER A 118 8.21 25.19 -2.94
N PRO A 119 7.52 26.07 -2.20
CA PRO A 119 7.53 26.04 -0.73
C PRO A 119 6.76 24.87 -0.13
N ALA A 120 5.99 24.11 -0.93
CA ALA A 120 5.23 22.95 -0.47
C ALA A 120 6.09 21.70 -0.18
N LEU A 121 7.41 21.78 -0.41
CA LEU A 121 8.39 20.70 -0.18
C LEU A 121 9.31 20.96 1.03
N ALA A 122 9.12 22.06 1.75
CA ALA A 122 9.83 22.40 2.99
C ALA A 122 8.97 22.05 4.23
#